data_AF-A0A920UMZ0-F1
#
_entry.id   AF-A0A920UMZ0-F1
#
_cell.length_a   1.000
_cell.length_b   1.000
_cell.length_c   1.000
_cell.angle_alpha   90.00
_cell.angle_beta   90.00
_cell.angle_gamma   90.00
#
_symmetry.space_group_name_H-M   'P 1'
#
loop_
_entity.id
_entity.type
_entity.pdbx_description
1 polymer ?
#
loop_
_entity_poly.entity_id
_entity_poly.type
_entity_poly.pdbx_seq_one_letter_code
_entity_poly.pdbx_strand_id
1 'polypeptide(L)'
;METTWLDKLQADQIVLIDGGTGSELQRRGVSMSRDAWSGVAAYTQKNLLREIHETYILSGAEVITTNTFGTTRFVLESERSR
;
A
#
# COMPACT_ATOMS: atom_id res chain seq x y z
N MET A 1 26.83 8.20 -4.46
CA MET A 1 25.62 7.34 -4.56
C MET A 1 24.88 7.51 -3.25
N GLU A 2 23.58 7.79 -3.29
CA GLU A 2 22.76 7.80 -2.08
C GLU A 2 22.71 6.39 -1.50
N THR A 3 22.80 6.28 -0.17
CA THR A 3 22.65 5.03 0.57
C THR A 3 21.22 4.52 0.41
N THR A 4 21.06 3.27 -0.03
CA THR A 4 19.76 2.63 -0.18
C THR A 4 19.33 1.94 1.12
N TRP A 5 18.06 1.54 1.22
CA TRP A 5 17.59 0.73 2.34
C TRP A 5 18.26 -0.66 2.39
N LEU A 6 18.73 -1.21 1.26
CA LEU A 6 19.52 -2.46 1.24
C LEU A 6 20.85 -2.28 1.96
N ASP A 7 21.53 -1.16 1.72
CA ASP A 7 22.83 -0.88 2.35
C ASP A 7 22.69 -0.79 3.88
N LYS A 8 21.58 -0.20 4.37
CA LYS A 8 21.26 -0.17 5.80
C LYS A 8 21.06 -1.57 6.39
N LEU A 9 20.28 -2.42 5.72
CA LEU A 9 20.08 -3.81 6.16
C LEU A 9 21.39 -4.59 6.19
N GLN A 10 22.26 -4.42 5.19
CA GLN A 10 23.58 -5.07 5.14
C GLN A 10 24.52 -4.60 6.25
N ALA A 11 24.28 -3.41 6.80
CA ALA A 11 25.02 -2.84 7.91
C ALA A 11 24.36 -3.08 9.29
N ASP A 12 23.42 -4.02 9.39
CA ASP A 12 22.65 -4.32 10.61
C ASP A 12 21.91 -3.10 11.21
N GLN A 13 21.52 -2.14 10.35
CA GLN A 13 20.75 -0.97 10.76
C GLN A 13 19.24 -1.21 10.60
N ILE A 14 18.46 -0.46 11.37
CA ILE A 14 17.00 -0.47 11.30
C ILE A 14 16.55 0.20 9.99
N VAL A 15 15.65 -0.46 9.27
CA VAL A 15 14.91 0.09 8.12
C VAL A 15 13.44 0.24 8.49
N LEU A 16 12.90 1.44 8.28
CA LEU A 16 11.49 1.73 8.55
C LEU A 16 10.64 1.48 7.30
N ILE A 17 9.62 0.63 7.43
CA ILE A 17 8.63 0.38 6.37
C ILE A 17 7.36 1.23 6.60
N ASP A 18 6.48 1.27 5.61
CA ASP A 18 5.19 1.93 5.71
C ASP A 18 4.18 1.25 6.66
N GLY A 19 3.04 1.90 6.86
CA GLY A 19 1.96 1.41 7.71
C GLY A 19 0.78 0.81 6.93
N GLY A 20 -0.34 0.60 7.63
CA GLY A 20 -1.56 0.01 7.07
C GLY A 20 -2.28 0.88 6.05
N THR A 21 -1.98 0.68 4.76
CA THR A 21 -2.63 1.39 3.64
C THR A 21 -4.15 1.16 3.58
N GLY A 22 -4.62 -0.06 3.81
CA GLY A 22 -6.07 -0.37 3.83
C GLY A 22 -6.81 0.38 4.94
N SER A 23 -6.21 0.45 6.13
CA SER A 23 -6.76 1.22 7.27
C SER A 23 -6.81 2.71 6.97
N GLU A 24 -5.79 3.26 6.32
CA GLU A 24 -5.73 4.66 5.92
C GLU A 24 -6.76 5.02 4.83
N LEU A 25 -7.03 4.08 3.90
CA LEU A 25 -8.12 4.21 2.93
C LEU A 25 -9.48 4.21 3.62
N GLN A 26 -9.73 3.27 4.53
CA GLN A 26 -10.97 3.22 5.33
C GLN A 26 -11.17 4.48 6.15
N ARG A 27 -10.10 4.96 6.81
CA ARG A 27 -10.13 6.20 7.63
C ARG A 27 -10.54 7.43 6.80
N ARG A 28 -10.20 7.45 5.51
CA ARG A 28 -10.57 8.51 4.55
C ARG A 28 -11.89 8.24 3.81
N GLY A 29 -12.67 7.25 4.24
CA GLY A 29 -14.02 6.99 3.74
C GLY A 29 -14.10 6.06 2.53
N VAL A 30 -13.01 5.38 2.16
CA VAL A 30 -13.05 4.40 1.06
C VAL A 30 -13.68 3.10 1.55
N SER A 31 -14.76 2.68 0.90
CA SER A 31 -15.37 1.37 1.13
C SER A 31 -14.41 0.25 0.71
N MET A 32 -14.18 -0.71 1.60
CA MET A 32 -13.42 -1.91 1.26
C MET A 32 -14.30 -2.87 0.49
N SER A 33 -13.71 -3.45 -0.54
CA SER A 33 -14.26 -4.62 -1.20
C SER A 33 -14.32 -5.79 -0.20
N ARG A 34 -15.33 -6.65 -0.35
CA ARG A 34 -15.52 -7.80 0.54
C ARG A 34 -14.44 -8.86 0.30
N ASP A 35 -14.09 -9.13 -0.96
CA ASP A 35 -13.15 -10.20 -1.30
C ASP A 35 -11.75 -9.64 -1.64
N ALA A 36 -11.67 -8.47 -2.27
CA ALA A 36 -10.41 -7.83 -2.67
C ALA A 36 -9.89 -6.76 -1.68
N TRP A 37 -10.61 -6.51 -0.58
CA TRP A 37 -10.25 -5.50 0.43
C TRP A 37 -9.94 -4.12 -0.19
N SER A 38 -8.72 -3.60 0.01
CA SER A 38 -8.25 -2.35 -0.56
C SER A 38 -7.75 -2.49 -2.00
N GLY A 39 -7.68 -3.69 -2.56
CA GLY A 39 -7.11 -3.94 -3.89
C GLY A 39 -7.80 -3.16 -5.00
N VAL A 40 -9.14 -3.05 -4.96
CA VAL A 40 -9.93 -2.28 -5.94
C VAL A 40 -9.58 -0.79 -5.89
N ALA A 41 -9.17 -0.26 -4.73
CA ALA A 41 -8.82 1.15 -4.55
C ALA A 41 -7.59 1.56 -5.38
N ALA A 42 -6.72 0.61 -5.77
CA ALA A 42 -5.62 0.90 -6.69
C ALA A 42 -6.10 1.37 -8.06
N TYR A 43 -7.31 0.99 -8.48
CA TYR A 43 -7.92 1.46 -9.72
C TYR A 43 -8.88 2.63 -9.50
N THR A 44 -9.69 2.58 -8.44
CA THR A 44 -10.78 3.54 -8.22
C THR A 44 -10.39 4.79 -7.41
N GLN A 45 -9.32 4.72 -6.61
CA GLN A 45 -8.91 5.77 -5.66
C GLN A 45 -7.42 6.15 -5.82
N LYS A 46 -6.92 6.19 -7.05
CA LYS A 46 -5.49 6.38 -7.39
C LYS A 46 -4.84 7.59 -6.69
N ASN A 47 -5.51 8.75 -6.72
CA ASN A 47 -4.98 9.98 -6.14
C ASN A 47 -4.85 9.89 -4.62
N LEU A 48 -5.87 9.32 -3.97
CA LEU A 48 -5.88 9.13 -2.52
C LEU A 48 -4.85 8.09 -2.08
N LEU A 49 -4.73 6.99 -2.84
CA LEU A 49 -3.71 5.97 -2.59
C LEU A 49 -2.29 6.55 -2.70
N ARG A 50 -2.04 7.39 -3.72
CA ARG A 50 -0.77 8.11 -3.85
C ARG A 50 -0.51 9.01 -2.64
N GLU A 51 -1.48 9.80 -2.22
CA GLU A 51 -1.36 10.68 -1.04
C GLU A 51 -1.04 9.90 0.24
N ILE A 52 -1.62 8.71 0.41
CA ILE A 52 -1.32 7.83 1.54
C ILE A 52 0.15 7.37 1.51
N HIS A 53 0.63 6.91 0.36
CA HIS A 53 2.04 6.52 0.22
C HIS A 53 2.98 7.72 0.41
N GLU A 54 2.63 8.89 -0.12
CA GLU A 54 3.37 10.15 0.10
C GLU A 54 3.43 10.51 1.59
N THR A 55 2.33 10.32 2.32
CA THR A 55 2.29 10.55 3.77
C THR A 55 3.26 9.63 4.51
N TYR A 56 3.34 8.35 4.13
CA TYR A 56 4.32 7.42 4.73
C TYR A 56 5.76 7.81 4.41
N ILE A 57 6.05 8.20 3.16
CA ILE A 57 7.38 8.70 2.76
C ILE A 57 7.75 9.93 3.59
N LEU A 58 6.86 10.92 3.69
CA LEU A 58 7.08 12.14 4.48
C LEU A 58 7.21 11.86 5.98
N SER A 59 6.65 10.75 6.46
CA SER A 59 6.78 10.30 7.86
C SER A 59 8.08 9.51 8.12
N GLY A 60 8.92 9.31 7.11
CA GLY A 60 10.22 8.64 7.22
C GLY A 60 10.24 7.18 6.79
N ALA A 61 9.18 6.66 6.15
CA ALA A 61 9.22 5.32 5.57
C ALA A 61 10.27 5.28 4.43
N GLU A 62 11.17 4.30 4.52
CA GLU A 62 12.25 4.07 3.57
C GLU A 62 11.86 3.04 2.49
N VAL A 63 10.83 2.24 2.80
CA VAL A 63 10.25 1.24 1.91
C VAL A 63 8.73 1.39 1.92
N ILE A 64 8.14 1.40 0.72
CA ILE A 64 6.70 1.46 0.52
C ILE A 64 6.21 0.12 -0.04
N THR A 65 5.12 -0.39 0.52
CA THR A 65 4.47 -1.62 0.08
C THR A 65 3.38 -1.27 -0.92
N THR A 66 3.44 -1.83 -2.13
CA THR A 66 2.38 -1.61 -3.12
C THR A 66 1.03 -2.17 -2.64
N ASN A 67 -0.07 -1.47 -2.92
CA ASN A 67 -1.43 -1.92 -2.58
C ASN A 67 -1.92 -3.05 -3.52
N THR A 68 -1.22 -4.19 -3.50
CA THR A 68 -1.41 -5.33 -4.43
C THR A 68 -1.77 -6.65 -3.74
N PHE A 69 -1.97 -6.65 -2.42
CA PHE A 69 -2.32 -7.86 -1.66
C PHE A 69 -3.57 -8.58 -2.22
N GLY A 70 -4.63 -7.81 -2.51
CA GLY A 70 -5.91 -8.30 -3.05
C GLY A 70 -6.07 -8.15 -4.56
N THR A 71 -4.99 -7.97 -5.34
CA THR A 71 -5.08 -7.65 -6.78
C THR A 71 -4.77 -8.82 -7.71
N THR A 72 -4.78 -10.05 -7.21
CA THR A 72 -4.62 -11.24 -8.07
C THR A 72 -5.90 -11.49 -8.88
N ARG A 73 -5.76 -12.12 -10.05
CA ARG A 73 -6.89 -12.33 -10.99
C ARG A 73 -8.10 -12.98 -10.32
N PHE A 74 -7.91 -14.09 -9.59
CA PHE A 74 -9.02 -14.84 -9.01
C PHE A 74 -9.75 -14.05 -7.89
N VAL A 75 -9.03 -13.18 -7.16
CA VAL A 75 -9.63 -12.30 -6.15
C VAL A 75 -10.44 -11.19 -6.82
N LEU A 76 -9.92 -10.59 -7.90
CA LEU A 76 -10.63 -9.53 -8.62
C LEU A 76 -11.82 -10.07 -9.44
N GLU A 77 -11.77 -11.32 -9.89
CA GLU A 77 -12.87 -11.96 -10.61
C GLU A 77 -14.05 -12.28 -9.69
N SER A 78 -13.82 -12.63 -8.41
CA SER A 78 -14.91 -12.87 -7.46
C SER A 78 -15.75 -11.60 -7.20
N GLU A 79 -15.15 -10.42 -7.37
CA GLU A 79 -15.84 -9.13 -7.34
C GLU A 79 -16.72 -8.86 -8.57
N ARG A 80 -16.40 -9.46 -9.74
CA ARG A 80 -17.15 -9.29 -11.00
C ARG A 80 -18.30 -10.27 -11.15
N SER A 81 -18.25 -11.43 -10.51
CA SER A 81 -19.24 -12.51 -10.68
C SER A 81 -20.54 -12.28 -9.89
N ARG A 82 -20.92 -11.02 -9.68
CA ARG A 82 -22.17 -10.60 -9.04
C ARG A 82 -22.74 -9.36 -9.70
#